data_AF-A0A800JZA9-F1
#
_entry.id   AF-A0A800JZA9-F1
#
_cell.length_a   1.000
_cell.length_b   1.000
_cell.length_c   1.000
_cell.angle_alpha   90.00
_cell.angle_beta   90.00
_cell.angle_gamma   90.00
#
_symmetry.space_group_name_H-M   'P 1'
#
loop_
_entity.id
_entity.type
_entity.pdbx_description
1 polymer ?
#
loop_
_entity_poly.entity_id
_entity_poly.type
_entity_poly.pdbx_seq_one_letter_code
_entity_poly.pdbx_strand_id
1 'polypeptide(L)'
;MPLSMEARQPANPAEWTGGPSDWKEHPLPQERTTVGFDREFNEEEMASIRLGSIAQQMEDKWFLYFADDQLFFLRSWTGYCVYVAHFRPTDDGALLVAADINRDPEQYTETDNAFDAQMVLYLIDTLLLDRMGDIPGDPDNPLKIWSSVGRLMLGQRPDDG
;
A
#
# COMPACT_ATOMS: atom_id res chain seq x y z
N MET A 1 -31.10 -4.33 8.51
CA MET A 1 -30.19 -5.45 8.18
C MET A 1 -28.83 -5.04 8.73
N PRO A 2 -28.27 -5.65 9.79
CA PRO A 2 -26.86 -5.42 10.08
C PRO A 2 -26.05 -6.06 8.96
N LEU A 3 -25.19 -5.29 8.30
CA LEU A 3 -24.11 -5.83 7.48
C LEU A 3 -23.30 -6.76 8.40
N SER A 4 -23.34 -8.07 8.13
CA SER A 4 -22.40 -8.99 8.75
C SER A 4 -21.00 -8.50 8.43
N MET A 5 -20.29 -7.99 9.44
CA MET A 5 -18.85 -7.78 9.35
C MET A 5 -18.21 -9.16 9.31
N GLU A 6 -18.18 -9.77 8.12
CA GLU A 6 -17.36 -10.95 7.88
C GLU A 6 -15.92 -10.60 8.28
N ALA A 7 -15.31 -11.43 9.12
CA ALA A 7 -13.93 -11.26 9.52
C ALA A 7 -13.07 -11.23 8.25
N ARG A 8 -12.29 -10.15 8.06
CA ARG A 8 -11.35 -10.06 6.95
C ARG A 8 -10.41 -11.28 7.02
N GLN A 9 -10.29 -12.00 5.91
CA GLN A 9 -9.33 -13.10 5.75
C GLN A 9 -8.01 -12.53 5.23
N PRO A 10 -6.87 -13.19 5.52
CA PRO A 10 -5.58 -12.71 5.02
C PRO A 10 -5.56 -12.67 3.49
N ALA A 11 -5.04 -11.59 2.95
CA ALA A 11 -4.87 -11.38 1.52
C ALA A 11 -3.91 -12.43 0.97
N ASN A 12 -4.44 -13.38 0.21
CA ASN A 12 -3.65 -14.41 -0.43
C ASN A 12 -3.36 -14.04 -1.89
N PRO A 13 -2.08 -13.94 -2.30
CA PRO A 13 -1.72 -13.66 -3.69
C PRO A 13 -2.32 -14.65 -4.69
N ALA A 14 -2.50 -15.91 -4.29
CA ALA A 14 -3.02 -16.97 -5.16
C ALA A 14 -4.54 -16.90 -5.39
N GLU A 15 -5.29 -16.20 -4.53
CA GLU A 15 -6.75 -16.10 -4.60
C GLU A 15 -7.22 -14.83 -5.31
N TRP A 16 -6.29 -13.93 -5.67
CA TRP A 16 -6.63 -12.71 -6.39
C TRP A 16 -6.95 -13.00 -7.86
N THR A 17 -8.17 -12.66 -8.26
CA THR A 17 -8.72 -12.88 -9.62
C THR A 17 -9.04 -11.58 -10.35
N GLY A 18 -8.65 -10.43 -9.78
CA GLY A 18 -9.01 -9.09 -10.27
C GLY A 18 -8.13 -8.56 -11.41
N GLY A 19 -7.13 -9.32 -11.85
CA GLY A 19 -6.14 -8.89 -12.85
C GLY A 19 -6.34 -9.48 -14.24
N PRO A 20 -5.56 -8.98 -15.23
CA PRO A 20 -5.44 -9.64 -16.51
C PRO A 20 -5.01 -11.11 -16.32
N SER A 21 -5.47 -12.00 -17.20
CA SER A 21 -5.27 -13.45 -17.10
C SER A 21 -3.80 -13.92 -17.06
N ASP A 22 -2.84 -13.02 -17.31
CA ASP A 22 -1.39 -13.24 -17.26
C ASP A 22 -0.70 -12.66 -16.01
N TRP A 23 -1.47 -12.29 -14.98
CA TRP A 23 -0.92 -11.71 -13.75
C TRP A 23 0.17 -12.57 -13.11
N LYS A 24 1.31 -11.93 -12.82
CA LYS A 24 2.41 -12.48 -12.03
C LYS A 24 2.92 -11.41 -11.10
N GLU A 25 3.29 -11.82 -9.89
CA GLU A 25 4.08 -10.97 -9.01
C GLU A 25 5.43 -10.66 -9.69
N HIS A 26 5.70 -9.38 -9.84
CA HIS A 26 7.02 -8.90 -10.20
C HIS A 26 7.70 -8.42 -8.91
N PRO A 27 8.72 -9.16 -8.43
CA PRO A 27 9.40 -8.80 -7.19
C PRO A 27 10.08 -7.45 -7.32
N LEU A 28 10.37 -6.84 -6.17
CA LEU A 28 11.06 -5.56 -6.13
C LEU A 28 12.40 -5.64 -6.90
N PRO A 29 12.66 -4.73 -7.86
CA PRO A 29 13.86 -4.77 -8.68
C PRO A 29 15.13 -4.44 -7.87
N GLN A 30 16.30 -4.73 -8.47
CA GLN A 30 17.59 -4.37 -7.88
C GLN A 30 17.78 -2.84 -7.83
N GLU A 31 17.21 -2.11 -8.79
CA GLU A 31 17.12 -0.66 -8.78
C GLU A 31 16.06 -0.22 -7.77
N ARG A 32 16.52 0.04 -6.55
CA ARG A 32 15.67 0.43 -5.41
C ARG A 32 16.42 1.34 -4.45
N THR A 33 15.67 2.03 -3.62
CA THR A 33 16.21 2.80 -2.49
C THR A 33 15.52 2.36 -1.21
N THR A 34 16.19 2.51 -0.07
CA THR A 34 15.62 2.22 1.24
C THR A 34 15.42 3.53 1.99
N VAL A 35 14.23 3.71 2.57
CA VAL A 35 13.91 4.83 3.46
C VAL A 35 13.66 4.29 4.87
N GLY A 36 14.14 5.01 5.88
CA GLY A 36 13.96 4.63 7.29
C GLY A 36 12.64 5.13 7.85
N PHE A 37 12.07 4.36 8.77
CA PHE A 37 10.86 4.72 9.51
C PHE A 37 11.06 4.51 11.00
N ASP A 38 10.23 5.21 11.78
CA ASP A 38 10.13 5.08 13.23
C ASP A 38 8.64 5.14 13.60
N ARG A 39 7.86 4.17 13.12
CA ARG A 39 6.40 4.11 13.34
C ARG A 39 6.02 2.79 14.01
N GLU A 40 5.50 2.89 15.22
CA GLU A 40 4.98 1.75 15.98
C GLU A 40 3.52 1.48 15.63
N PHE A 41 3.19 0.20 15.54
CA PHE A 41 1.84 -0.32 15.40
C PHE A 41 1.58 -1.29 16.54
N ASN A 42 0.46 -1.14 17.22
CA ASN A 42 0.06 -2.07 18.29
C ASN A 42 -0.41 -3.41 17.70
N GLU A 43 -0.64 -4.42 18.55
CA GLU A 43 -1.04 -5.75 18.10
C GLU A 43 -2.41 -5.77 17.37
N GLU A 44 -3.34 -4.88 17.72
CA GLU A 44 -4.63 -4.76 17.01
C GLU A 44 -4.44 -4.22 15.58
N GLU A 45 -3.60 -3.21 15.43
CA GLU A 45 -3.22 -2.64 14.12
C GLU A 45 -2.44 -3.68 13.30
N MET A 46 -1.50 -4.40 13.93
CA MET A 46 -0.74 -5.46 13.29
C MET A 46 -1.60 -6.64 12.87
N ALA A 47 -2.66 -6.97 13.62
CA ALA A 47 -3.62 -7.97 13.19
C ALA A 47 -4.28 -7.56 11.87
N SER A 48 -4.72 -6.30 11.74
CA SER A 48 -5.24 -5.78 10.48
C SER A 48 -4.20 -5.72 9.36
N ILE A 49 -2.95 -5.35 9.67
CA ILE A 49 -1.86 -5.30 8.68
C ILE A 49 -1.54 -6.70 8.15
N ARG A 50 -1.48 -7.71 9.03
CA ARG A 50 -1.23 -9.11 8.66
C ARG A 50 -2.36 -9.69 7.80
N LEU A 51 -3.58 -9.15 7.92
CA LEU A 51 -4.68 -9.52 7.02
C LEU A 51 -4.51 -8.94 5.63
N GLY A 52 -3.71 -7.89 5.43
CA GLY A 52 -3.53 -7.26 4.12
C GLY A 52 -4.81 -6.69 3.52
N SER A 53 -4.76 -6.35 2.23
CA SER A 53 -5.92 -5.85 1.48
C SER A 53 -5.90 -6.38 0.05
N ILE A 54 -7.01 -7.03 -0.32
CA ILE A 54 -7.27 -7.48 -1.68
C ILE A 54 -8.07 -6.40 -2.41
N ALA A 55 -7.51 -5.86 -3.49
CA ALA A 55 -8.23 -5.00 -4.42
C ALA A 55 -9.47 -5.75 -4.97
N GLN A 56 -10.67 -5.30 -4.60
CA GLN A 56 -11.91 -5.95 -5.05
C GLN A 56 -12.36 -5.48 -6.44
N GLN A 57 -11.82 -4.36 -6.93
CA GLN A 57 -12.16 -3.77 -8.22
C GLN A 57 -10.89 -3.30 -8.95
N MET A 58 -10.96 -3.20 -10.28
CA MET A 58 -9.86 -2.69 -11.12
C MET A 58 -9.46 -1.22 -10.80
N GLU A 59 -10.30 -0.52 -10.04
CA GLU A 59 -10.07 0.86 -9.57
C GLU A 59 -9.28 0.93 -8.25
N ASP A 60 -9.20 -0.18 -7.51
CA ASP A 60 -8.31 -0.34 -6.36
C ASP A 60 -6.92 -0.64 -6.89
N LYS A 61 -6.11 0.42 -6.91
CA LYS A 61 -4.79 0.47 -7.55
C LYS A 61 -3.72 -0.38 -6.86
N TRP A 62 -4.02 -0.92 -5.69
CA TRP A 62 -3.03 -1.49 -4.77
C TRP A 62 -3.51 -2.82 -4.20
N PHE A 63 -2.61 -3.80 -4.23
CA PHE A 63 -2.74 -5.09 -3.55
C PHE A 63 -1.68 -5.14 -2.46
N LEU A 64 -2.10 -5.35 -1.21
CA LEU A 64 -1.23 -5.39 -0.05
C LEU A 64 -1.31 -6.75 0.62
N TYR A 65 -0.16 -7.38 0.86
CA TYR A 65 -0.11 -8.63 1.61
C TYR A 65 1.11 -8.67 2.52
N PHE A 66 0.98 -9.37 3.64
CA PHE A 66 2.02 -9.49 4.65
C PHE A 66 2.62 -10.89 4.63
N ALA A 67 3.95 -10.99 4.56
CA ALA A 67 4.71 -12.24 4.62
C ALA A 67 6.11 -11.98 5.20
N ASP A 68 6.64 -12.91 5.99
CA ASP A 68 8.02 -12.86 6.50
C ASP A 68 8.41 -11.51 7.17
N ASP A 69 7.53 -10.98 8.03
CA ASP A 69 7.69 -9.67 8.70
C ASP A 69 7.77 -8.47 7.74
N GLN A 70 7.30 -8.65 6.50
CA GLN A 70 7.29 -7.65 5.45
C GLN A 70 5.88 -7.45 4.90
N LEU A 71 5.56 -6.20 4.56
CA LEU A 71 4.33 -5.84 3.86
C LEU A 71 4.68 -5.42 2.44
N PHE A 72 4.12 -6.14 1.47
CA PHE A 72 4.36 -5.92 0.05
C PHE A 72 3.24 -5.08 -0.54
N PHE A 73 3.60 -4.08 -1.36
CA PHE A 73 2.66 -3.18 -2.02
C PHE A 73 2.79 -3.34 -3.53
N LEU A 74 1.78 -3.94 -4.15
CA LEU A 74 1.78 -4.24 -5.58
C LEU A 74 0.75 -3.38 -6.30
N ARG A 75 1.07 -2.98 -7.52
CA ARG A 75 0.08 -2.37 -8.43
C ARG A 75 -0.86 -3.43 -8.97
N SER A 76 -2.16 -3.23 -8.80
CA SER A 76 -3.20 -4.20 -9.19
C SER A 76 -3.34 -4.45 -10.70
N TRP A 77 -2.78 -3.62 -11.58
CA TRP A 77 -2.89 -3.82 -13.04
C TRP A 77 -1.61 -4.37 -13.70
N THR A 78 -0.43 -4.19 -13.08
CA THR A 78 0.84 -4.70 -13.62
C THR A 78 1.49 -5.78 -12.78
N GLY A 79 1.19 -5.86 -11.48
CA GLY A 79 1.88 -6.78 -10.55
C GLY A 79 3.24 -6.30 -10.11
N TYR A 80 3.60 -5.06 -10.44
CA TYR A 80 4.86 -4.46 -10.00
C TYR A 80 4.82 -4.20 -8.50
N CYS A 81 5.78 -4.79 -7.78
CA CYS A 81 6.07 -4.43 -6.41
C CYS A 81 6.70 -3.04 -6.39
N VAL A 82 6.00 -2.08 -5.77
CA VAL A 82 6.47 -0.70 -5.65
C VAL A 82 7.15 -0.47 -4.31
N TYR A 83 6.59 -1.03 -3.23
CA TYR A 83 7.13 -0.89 -1.89
C TYR A 83 7.20 -2.24 -1.18
N VAL A 84 8.22 -2.40 -0.34
CA VAL A 84 8.33 -3.47 0.67
C VAL A 84 8.64 -2.83 2.00
N ALA A 85 7.67 -2.81 2.91
CA ALA A 85 7.82 -2.27 4.25
C ALA A 85 8.28 -3.36 5.21
N HIS A 86 9.34 -3.09 5.98
CA HIS A 86 9.97 -4.03 6.89
C HIS A 86 9.55 -3.73 8.32
N PHE A 87 9.01 -4.74 8.98
CA PHE A 87 8.58 -4.64 10.37
C PHE A 87 9.56 -5.38 11.27
N ARG A 88 9.77 -4.84 12.47
CA ARG A 88 10.46 -5.51 13.56
C ARG A 88 9.44 -5.80 14.65
N PRO A 89 9.21 -7.08 15.02
CA PRO A 89 8.31 -7.40 16.12
C PRO A 89 8.79 -6.79 17.43
N THR A 90 7.83 -6.38 18.26
CA THR A 90 8.02 -5.80 19.60
C THR A 90 7.08 -6.49 20.57
N ASP A 91 7.20 -6.22 21.88
CA ASP A 91 6.35 -6.86 22.89
C ASP A 91 4.85 -6.49 22.75
N ASP A 92 4.53 -5.33 22.15
CA ASP A 92 3.17 -4.79 22.05
C ASP A 92 2.64 -4.70 20.60
N GLY A 93 3.35 -5.28 19.63
CA GLY A 93 3.02 -5.20 18.20
C GLY A 93 4.26 -5.23 17.32
N ALA A 94 4.43 -4.24 16.44
CA ALA A 94 5.64 -4.14 15.60
C ALA A 94 6.01 -2.70 15.25
N LEU A 95 7.30 -2.50 14.99
CA LEU A 95 7.89 -1.24 14.53
C LEU A 95 8.17 -1.33 13.04
N LEU A 96 7.60 -0.43 12.24
CA LEU A 96 8.02 -0.20 10.87
C LEU A 96 9.38 0.50 10.89
N VAL A 97 10.43 -0.21 10.45
CA VAL A 97 11.83 0.26 10.54
C VAL A 97 12.36 0.81 9.22
N ALA A 98 11.86 0.29 8.10
CA ALA A 98 12.32 0.68 6.78
C ALA A 98 11.27 0.34 5.71
N ALA A 99 11.35 0.97 4.55
CA ALA A 99 10.75 0.43 3.34
C ALA A 99 11.73 0.51 2.17
N ASP A 100 11.78 -0.55 1.38
CA ASP A 100 12.41 -0.51 0.08
C ASP A 100 11.42 -0.03 -0.97
N ILE A 101 11.86 0.91 -1.81
CA ILE A 101 11.06 1.58 -2.83
C ILE A 101 11.67 1.28 -4.20
N ASN A 102 10.82 0.86 -5.14
CA ASN A 102 11.17 0.63 -6.53
C ASN A 102 11.73 1.92 -7.17
N ARG A 103 12.86 1.83 -7.88
CA ARG A 103 13.47 2.95 -8.63
C ARG A 103 13.76 2.60 -10.08
N ASP A 104 13.19 1.50 -10.57
CA ASP A 104 13.17 1.16 -11.98
C ASP A 104 12.17 2.09 -12.70
N PRO A 105 12.62 2.99 -13.58
CA PRO A 105 11.76 3.99 -14.21
C PRO A 105 10.77 3.38 -15.21
N GLU A 106 10.97 2.14 -15.65
CA GLU A 106 10.01 1.41 -16.50
C GLU A 106 8.81 0.90 -15.67
N GLN A 107 9.01 0.70 -14.36
CA GLN A 107 8.00 0.18 -13.44
C GLN A 107 7.37 1.27 -12.56
N TYR A 108 8.18 2.23 -12.12
CA TYR A 108 7.76 3.30 -11.19
C TYR A 108 8.52 4.61 -11.47
N THR A 109 7.78 5.66 -11.80
CA THR A 109 8.37 6.93 -12.28
C THR A 109 8.62 7.96 -11.17
N GLU A 110 8.11 7.73 -9.96
CA GLU A 110 8.36 8.62 -8.84
C GLU A 110 9.78 8.42 -8.30
N THR A 111 10.40 9.51 -7.87
CA THR A 111 11.80 9.52 -7.40
C THR A 111 11.96 10.23 -6.06
N ASP A 112 10.92 10.88 -5.54
CA ASP A 112 10.94 11.58 -4.27
C ASP A 112 10.72 10.63 -3.08
N ASN A 113 11.82 10.37 -2.37
CA ASN A 113 11.82 9.54 -1.16
C ASN A 113 10.86 10.04 -0.06
N ALA A 114 10.68 11.36 0.09
CA ALA A 114 9.81 11.91 1.13
C ALA A 114 8.34 11.64 0.78
N PHE A 115 7.98 11.85 -0.49
CA PHE A 115 6.65 11.52 -1.00
C PHE A 115 6.33 10.04 -0.84
N ASP A 116 7.27 9.16 -1.22
CA ASP A 116 7.08 7.71 -1.10
C ASP A 116 6.97 7.26 0.36
N ALA A 117 7.74 7.84 1.27
CA ALA A 117 7.63 7.54 2.69
C ALA A 117 6.23 7.88 3.24
N GLN A 118 5.69 9.04 2.84
CA GLN A 118 4.32 9.40 3.19
C GLN A 118 3.29 8.47 2.53
N MET A 119 3.53 8.05 1.29
CA MET A 119 2.64 7.15 0.55
C MET A 119 2.53 5.77 1.23
N VAL A 120 3.64 5.21 1.71
CA VAL A 120 3.63 3.94 2.45
C VAL A 120 2.73 4.03 3.69
N LEU A 121 2.89 5.08 4.50
CA LEU A 121 2.07 5.28 5.71
C LEU A 121 0.60 5.51 5.34
N TYR A 122 0.33 6.35 4.34
CA TYR A 122 -1.03 6.63 3.87
C TYR A 122 -1.76 5.36 3.42
N LEU A 123 -1.07 4.48 2.68
CA LEU A 123 -1.65 3.22 2.23
C LEU A 123 -1.93 2.28 3.40
N ILE A 124 -1.04 2.17 4.38
CA ILE A 124 -1.27 1.36 5.59
C ILE A 124 -2.49 1.89 6.35
N ASP A 125 -2.51 3.19 6.65
CA ASP A 125 -3.58 3.82 7.44
C ASP A 125 -4.94 3.70 6.72
N THR A 126 -4.97 3.98 5.43
CA THR A 126 -6.22 4.02 4.65
C THR A 126 -6.74 2.64 4.28
N LEU A 127 -5.86 1.72 3.83
CA LEU A 127 -6.30 0.42 3.32
C LEU A 127 -6.40 -0.66 4.39
N LEU A 128 -5.55 -0.61 5.41
CA LEU A 128 -5.45 -1.67 6.42
C LEU A 128 -6.11 -1.25 7.73
N LEU A 129 -5.99 0.02 8.12
CA LEU A 129 -6.48 0.51 9.41
C LEU A 129 -7.82 1.27 9.35
N ASP A 130 -8.34 1.55 8.15
CA ASP A 130 -9.58 2.33 7.93
C ASP A 130 -9.52 3.74 8.55
N ARG A 131 -8.32 4.33 8.58
CA ARG A 131 -8.06 5.68 9.10
C ARG A 131 -7.80 6.63 7.94
N MET A 132 -8.26 7.88 8.02
CA MET A 132 -7.76 8.91 7.11
C MET A 132 -6.29 9.18 7.42
N GLY A 133 -5.38 8.57 6.65
CA GLY A 133 -3.96 8.85 6.71
C GLY A 133 -3.64 10.27 6.22
N ASP A 134 -2.48 10.80 6.61
CA ASP A 134 -1.97 12.07 6.09
C ASP A 134 -1.73 11.95 4.59
N ILE A 135 -2.30 12.90 3.83
CA ILE A 135 -2.21 12.90 2.37
C ILE A 135 -0.75 13.10 1.96
N PRO A 136 -0.16 12.18 1.17
CA PRO A 136 1.24 12.29 0.78
C PRO A 136 1.48 13.42 -0.22
N GLY A 137 2.59 14.14 -0.07
CA GLY A 137 2.95 15.22 -0.99
C GLY A 137 2.33 16.58 -0.66
N ASP A 138 2.34 17.46 -1.66
CA ASP A 138 1.94 18.85 -1.51
C ASP A 138 0.41 19.02 -1.71
N PRO A 139 -0.31 19.67 -0.77
CA PRO A 139 -1.75 19.84 -0.86
C PRO A 139 -2.20 20.70 -2.05
N ASP A 140 -1.31 21.54 -2.60
CA ASP A 140 -1.58 22.32 -3.81
C ASP A 140 -1.36 21.51 -5.11
N ASN A 141 -0.87 20.26 -5.04
CA ASN A 141 -0.74 19.36 -6.20
C ASN A 141 -1.50 18.02 -6.04
N PRO A 142 -2.84 18.04 -6.01
CA PRO A 142 -3.67 16.85 -5.83
C PRO A 142 -3.58 15.84 -7.00
N LEU A 143 -3.19 16.29 -8.19
CA LEU A 143 -3.10 15.45 -9.39
C LEU A 143 -2.04 14.35 -9.25
N LYS A 144 -0.90 14.66 -8.60
CA LYS A 144 0.17 13.71 -8.32
C LYS A 144 -0.34 12.55 -7.46
N ILE A 145 -1.15 12.87 -6.45
CA ILE A 145 -1.74 11.90 -5.53
C ILE A 145 -2.81 11.07 -6.23
N TRP A 146 -3.67 11.69 -7.02
CA TRP A 146 -4.77 11.03 -7.72
C TRP A 146 -4.30 9.97 -8.73
N SER A 147 -3.19 10.26 -9.44
CA SER A 147 -2.54 9.28 -10.32
C SER A 147 -2.05 8.05 -9.54
N SER A 148 -1.53 8.25 -8.34
CA SER A 148 -0.95 7.19 -7.51
C SER A 148 -1.98 6.39 -6.70
N VAL A 149 -3.00 7.04 -6.17
CA VAL A 149 -3.91 6.46 -5.17
C VAL A 149 -5.26 6.03 -5.77
N GLY A 150 -5.68 6.61 -6.90
CA GLY A 150 -6.96 6.24 -7.53
C GLY A 150 -8.16 6.69 -6.69
N ARG A 151 -9.24 5.90 -6.68
CA ARG A 151 -10.50 6.28 -6.02
C ARG A 151 -10.45 6.24 -4.48
N LEU A 152 -9.35 5.78 -3.87
CA LEU A 152 -9.16 5.76 -2.41
C LEU A 152 -9.33 7.14 -1.75
N MET A 153 -9.15 8.22 -2.52
CA MET A 153 -9.47 9.60 -2.14
C MET A 153 -10.97 9.92 -2.32
N LEU A 154 -11.89 9.23 -1.65
CA LEU A 154 -13.32 9.55 -1.74
C LEU A 154 -13.64 10.90 -1.09
N GLY A 155 -13.60 11.97 -1.91
CA GLY A 155 -14.04 13.31 -1.54
C GLY A 155 -13.60 14.40 -2.52
N GLN A 156 -14.16 14.40 -3.74
CA GLN A 156 -13.98 15.38 -4.82
C GLN A 156 -12.76 15.20 -5.73
N ARG A 157 -13.07 14.75 -6.96
CA ARG A 157 -12.30 15.08 -8.16
C ARG A 157 -12.28 16.62 -8.28
N PRO A 158 -11.14 17.29 -8.45
CA PRO A 158 -11.15 18.65 -8.99
C PRO A 158 -11.81 18.55 -10.36
N ASP A 159 -12.95 19.22 -10.54
CA ASP A 159 -13.60 19.30 -11.83
C ASP A 159 -12.57 19.83 -12.83
N ASP A 160 -12.27 19.03 -13.85
CA ASP A 160 -11.31 19.34 -14.91
C ASP A 160 -11.94 20.45 -15.75
N GLY A 161 -11.59 21.70 -15.44
CA GLY A 161 -12.00 22.91 -16.15
C GLY A 161 -10.93 23.40 -17.10
#